data_AF-A0A1I1XFW8-F1
#
_entry.id   AF-A0A1I1XFW8-F1
#
_cell.length_a   1.000
_cell.length_b   1.000
_cell.length_c   1.000
_cell.angle_alpha   90.00
_cell.angle_beta   90.00
_cell.angle_gamma   90.00
#
_symmetry.space_group_name_H-M   'P 1'
#
loop_
_entity.id
_entity.type
_entity.pdbx_description
1 polymer ?
#
loop_
_entity_poly.entity_id
_entity_poly.type
_entity_poly.pdbx_seq_one_letter_code
_entity_poly.pdbx_strand_id
1 'polypeptide(L)' 'MFVTAPEFLPQHREQRQQLLQIVSAAEARGQARAVETNRQVLGNLEKIITGLESDPGQAEATADAS' A
#
# COMPACT_ATOMS: atom_id res chain seq x y z
N MET A 1 0.93 3.47 -12.40
CA MET A 1 1.76 2.27 -12.61
C MET A 1 2.49 2.02 -11.30
N PHE A 2 2.21 0.91 -10.61
CA PHE A 2 2.92 0.53 -9.37
C PHE A 2 4.16 -0.25 -9.77
N VAL A 3 5.34 0.27 -9.43
CA VAL A 3 6.61 -0.41 -9.71
C VAL A 3 6.94 -1.27 -8.50
N THR A 4 6.87 -2.59 -8.67
CA THR A 4 7.07 -3.61 -7.63
C THR A 4 8.48 -4.18 -7.66
N ALA A 5 9.48 -3.37 -8.01
CA ALA A 5 10.88 -3.76 -7.86
C ALA A 5 11.38 -3.43 -6.44
N PRO A 6 12.30 -4.22 -5.88
CA PRO A 6 12.82 -4.03 -4.53
C PRO A 6 13.52 -2.69 -4.33
N GLU A 7 14.00 -2.05 -5.40
CA GLU A 7 14.55 -0.69 -5.37
C GLU A 7 13.51 0.39 -4.96
N PHE A 8 12.21 0.09 -5.09
CA PHE A 8 11.11 1.00 -4.73
C PHE A 8 10.59 0.79 -3.30
N LEU A 9 11.15 -0.15 -2.52
CA LEU A 9 10.81 -0.38 -1.11
C LEU A 9 10.78 0.91 -0.25
N PRO A 10 11.76 1.83 -0.32
CA PRO A 10 11.68 3.08 0.43
C PRO A 10 10.48 3.95 0.03
N GLN A 11 10.14 4.03 -1.27
CA GLN A 11 8.99 4.79 -1.73
C GLN A 11 7.66 4.15 -1.30
N HIS A 12 7.57 2.81 -1.28
CA HIS A 12 6.39 2.11 -0.74
C HIS A 12 6.19 2.41 0.75
N ARG A 13 7.28 2.48 1.53
CA ARG A 13 7.22 2.87 2.94
C ARG A 13 6.77 4.32 3.13
N GLU A 14 7.25 5.25 2.31
CA GLU A 14 6.77 6.64 2.33
C GLU A 14 5.30 6.75 1.94
N GLN A 15 4.88 6.03 0.88
CA GLN A 15 3.50 5.97 0.45
C GLN A 15 2.58 5.43 1.57
N ARG A 16 3.05 4.42 2.33
CA ARG A 16 2.34 3.89 3.50
C ARG A 16 2.13 4.97 4.56
N GLN A 17 3.17 5.74 4.86
CA GLN A 17 3.07 6.83 5.84
C GLN A 17 2.09 7.92 5.38
N GLN A 18 2.17 8.33 4.11
CA GLN A 18 1.24 9.31 3.54
C GLN A 18 -0.21 8.82 3.59
N LEU A 19 -0.43 7.54 3.24
CA LEU A 19 -1.76 6.96 3.24
C LEU A 19 -2.35 6.85 4.66
N LEU A 20 -1.52 6.53 5.66
CA LEU A 20 -1.92 6.57 7.07
C LEU A 20 -2.39 7.97 7.50
N GLN A 21 -1.72 9.04 7.05
CA GLN A 21 -2.17 10.41 7.33
C GLN A 21 -3.51 10.73 6.67
N ILE A 22 -3.73 10.26 5.43
CA ILE A 22 -5.00 10.43 4.71
C ILE A 22 -6.13 9.68 5.44
N VAL A 23 -5.89 8.44 5.85
CA VAL A 23 -6.86 7.65 6.64
C VAL A 23 -7.21 8.39 7.92
N SER A 24 -6.21 8.83 8.69
CA SER A 24 -6.43 9.55 9.95
C SER A 24 -7.23 10.84 9.75
N ALA A 25 -6.93 11.61 8.69
CA ALA A 25 -7.67 12.81 8.35
C ALA A 25 -9.12 12.51 7.90
N ALA A 26 -9.33 11.43 7.15
CA ALA A 26 -10.66 10.98 6.72
C ALA A 26 -11.49 10.47 7.91
N GLU A 27 -10.88 9.78 8.86
CA GLU A 27 -11.50 9.35 10.13
C GLU A 27 -11.94 10.55 10.96
N ALA A 28 -11.07 11.54 11.14
CA ALA A 28 -11.39 12.77 11.85
C ALA A 28 -12.54 13.57 11.20
N ARG A 29 -12.71 13.43 9.88
CA ARG A 29 -13.79 14.07 9.10
C ARG A 29 -15.06 13.22 9.01
N GLY A 30 -15.09 12.02 9.61
CA GLY A 30 -16.23 11.10 9.56
C GLY A 30 -16.50 10.49 8.17
N GLN A 31 -15.50 10.47 7.28
CA GLN A 31 -15.65 10.01 5.89
C GLN A 31 -15.50 8.48 5.79
N ALA A 32 -16.46 7.73 6.35
CA ALA A 32 -16.38 6.28 6.50
C ALA A 32 -16.03 5.52 5.20
N ARG A 33 -16.60 5.90 4.05
CA ARG A 33 -16.31 5.27 2.76
C ARG A 33 -14.87 5.52 2.29
N ALA A 34 -14.35 6.73 2.52
CA ALA A 34 -12.97 7.06 2.20
C ALA A 34 -12.01 6.31 3.12
N VAL A 35 -12.32 6.20 4.41
CA VAL A 35 -11.53 5.41 5.38
C VAL A 35 -11.46 3.94 4.95
N GLU A 36 -12.58 3.33 4.60
CA GLU A 36 -12.64 1.94 4.15
C GLU A 36 -11.77 1.71 2.91
N THR A 37 -11.92 2.57 1.90
CA THR A 37 -11.17 2.46 0.64
C THR A 37 -9.67 2.63 0.91
N ASN A 38 -9.28 3.64 1.68
CA ASN A 38 -7.87 3.88 2.00
C ASN A 38 -7.26 2.76 2.86
N ARG A 39 -8.04 2.14 3.77
CA ARG A 39 -7.59 0.95 4.53
C ARG A 39 -7.36 -0.26 3.63
N GLN A 40 -8.20 -0.46 2.61
CA GLN A 40 -7.99 -1.53 1.64
C GLN A 40 -6.69 -1.32 0.84
N VAL A 41 -6.45 -0.08 0.39
CA VAL A 41 -5.21 0.29 -0.30
C VAL A 41 -4.00 0.11 0.64
N LEU A 42 -4.13 0.48 1.91
CA LEU A 42 -3.08 0.31 2.93
C LEU A 42 -2.72 -1.16 3.12
N GLY A 43 -3.72 -2.05 3.25
CA GLY A 43 -3.48 -3.47 3.40
C GLY A 43 -2.83 -4.11 2.16
N ASN A 44 -3.15 -3.63 0.96
CA ASN A 44 -2.48 -4.08 -0.26
C ASN A 44 -1.02 -3.62 -0.30
N LEU A 45 -0.76 -2.37 0.08
CA LEU A 45 0.60 -1.82 0.13
C LEU A 45 1.46 -2.53 1.19
N GLU A 46 0.90 -2.90 2.34
CA GLU A 46 1.60 -3.68 3.37
C GLU A 46 1.98 -5.08 2.89
N LYS A 47 1.10 -5.74 2.11
CA LYS A 47 1.44 -7.03 1.47
C LYS A 47 2.59 -6.89 0.48
N ILE A 48 2.59 -5.84 -0.33
CA ILE A 48 3.69 -5.56 -1.29
C ILE A 48 5.00 -5.33 -0.54
N ILE A 49 4.99 -4.48 0.48
CA ILE A 49 6.18 -4.19 1.30
C ILE A 49 6.68 -5.49 1.95
N THR A 50 5.80 -6.25 2.59
CA THR A 50 6.16 -7.52 3.25
C THR A 50 6.73 -8.54 2.25
N GLY A 51 6.14 -8.63 1.06
CA GLY A 51 6.63 -9.48 -0.02
C GLY A 51 8.04 -9.08 -0.46
N LEU A 52 8.25 -7.79 -0.71
CA LEU A 52 9.57 -7.26 -1.09
C LEU A 52 10.63 -7.38 0.01
N GLU A 53 10.24 -7.31 1.29
CA GLU A 53 11.13 -7.52 2.44
C GLU A 53 11.50 -9.01 2.64
N SER A 54 10.56 -9.91 2.36
CA SER A 54 10.71 -11.35 2.60
C SER A 54 11.37 -12.08 1.43
N ASP A 55 11.03 -11.70 0.21
CA ASP A 55 11.62 -12.23 -1.03
C ASP A 55 11.53 -11.17 -2.16
N PRO A 56 12.63 -10.45 -2.45
CA PRO A 56 12.62 -9.38 -3.45
C PRO A 56 12.39 -9.87 -4.90
N GLY A 57 12.31 -11.18 -5.14
CA GLY A 57 12.10 -11.80 -6.45
C GLY A 57 10.66 -12.24 -6.74
N GLN A 58 9.73 -12.15 -5.79
CA GLN A 58 8.36 -12.71 -5.94
C GLN A 58 7.25 -11.68 -6.21
N ALA A 59 7.58 -10.38 -6.25
CA ALA A 59 6.58 -9.30 -6.35
C ALA A 59 5.88 -9.18 -7.73
N GLU A 60 6.27 -9.99 -8.71
CA GLU A 60 5.65 -10.02 -10.05
C GLU A 60 4.31 -10.78 -10.09
N ALA A 61 4.00 -11.62 -9.08
CA ALA A 61 2.89 -12.58 -9.16
C ALA A 61 1.49 -12.05 -8.76
N THR A 62 1.34 -10.78 -8.36
CA THR A 62 0.03 -10.26 -7.85
C THR A 62 -0.68 -9.27 -8.76
N ALA A 63 -0.14 -9.02 -9.96
CA ALA A 63 -0.71 -8.07 -10.92
C ALA A 63 -1.54 -8.72 -12.05
N ASP A 64 -1.67 -10.05 -12.09
CA ASP A 64 -2.49 -10.75 -13.08
C ASP A 64 -3.71 -11.42 -12.42
N ALA A 65 -4.81 -10.69 -12.40
CA ALA A 65 -6.15 -11.23 -12.30
C ALA A 65 -7.07 -10.33 -13.13
N SER A 66 -7.20 -10.63 -14.43
CA SER A 66 -8.21 -10.10 -15.35
C SER A 66 -9.04 -11.24 -15.93
#